data_AF-A0ABD5KH86-F1
#
_entry.id   AF-A0ABD5KH86-F1
#
_cell.length_a   1.000
_cell.length_b   1.000
_cell.length_c   1.000
_cell.angle_alpha   90.00
_cell.angle_beta   90.00
_cell.angle_gamma   90.00
#
_symmetry.space_group_name_H-M   'P 1'
#
loop_
_entity.id
_entity.type
_entity.pdbx_description
1 polymer ?
#
loop_
_entity_poly.entity_id
_entity_poly.type
_entity_poly.pdbx_seq_one_letter_code
_entity_poly.pdbx_strand_id
1 'polypeptide(L)'
;MTPNWEEIRRLFETSNLTLKELAEQYGIKDSTIRSRKNRENWQRGASTQRNVATLQHAAPKFSDDSQLTDKQRIFIMEYLRDFNITRAAMAAGYSKRSAHVVGWETLRNPKVRAEIQRHKEMYTEALGLDIQRIIAEYMKIAFADITDFVDFGRKEITVGQDGEGQPITQQINFVDFKNADEVDGAIVSEIKIGKSGTTVKLADKMEALKMLDRYAGYMTEEQKARVAVLKSKVPDKDGFNPSAQIVALADMINNPVAERVMDDD
;
A
#
# COMPACT_ATOMS: atom_id res chain seq x y z
N MET A 1 -18.88 -31.30 35.54
CA MET A 1 -19.45 -31.70 34.24
C MET A 1 -18.28 -31.94 33.30
N THR A 2 -18.16 -33.13 32.71
CA THR A 2 -17.11 -33.38 31.70
C THR A 2 -17.48 -32.64 30.42
N PRO A 3 -16.54 -31.89 29.80
CA PRO A 3 -16.84 -31.23 28.54
C PRO A 3 -17.15 -32.24 27.43
N ASN A 4 -18.18 -31.96 26.62
CA ASN A 4 -18.53 -32.80 25.47
C ASN A 4 -17.58 -32.47 24.29
N TRP A 5 -16.50 -33.23 24.18
CA TRP A 5 -15.44 -32.98 23.21
C TRP A 5 -15.82 -33.30 21.76
N GLU A 6 -16.73 -34.23 21.55
CA GLU A 6 -17.25 -34.55 20.21
C GLU A 6 -18.04 -33.38 19.64
N GLU A 7 -18.87 -32.74 20.48
CA GLU A 7 -19.64 -31.58 20.06
C GLU A 7 -18.75 -30.35 19.83
N ILE A 8 -17.75 -30.12 20.69
CA ILE A 8 -16.78 -29.02 20.51
C ILE A 8 -15.98 -29.21 19.22
N ARG A 9 -15.58 -30.45 18.91
CA ARG A 9 -14.90 -30.79 17.65
C ARG A 9 -15.80 -30.52 16.46
N ARG A 10 -17.02 -31.07 16.48
CA ARG A 10 -18.00 -30.88 15.40
C ARG A 10 -18.23 -29.40 15.13
N LEU A 11 -18.46 -28.60 16.17
CA LEU A 11 -18.61 -27.15 16.04
C LEU A 11 -17.37 -26.48 15.46
N PHE A 12 -16.16 -26.87 15.89
CA PHE A 12 -14.93 -26.33 15.34
C PHE A 12 -14.75 -26.62 13.84
N GLU A 13 -15.14 -27.83 13.41
CA GLU A 13 -14.97 -28.34 12.05
C GLU A 13 -16.09 -27.86 11.09
N THR A 14 -17.32 -27.66 11.59
CA THR A 14 -18.48 -27.26 10.76
C THR A 14 -18.81 -25.77 10.81
N SER A 15 -18.32 -25.02 11.80
CA SER A 15 -18.63 -23.59 11.97
C SER A 15 -17.39 -22.70 11.90
N ASN A 16 -17.61 -21.39 11.76
CA ASN A 16 -16.55 -20.39 11.78
C ASN A 16 -16.16 -19.92 13.20
N LEU A 17 -16.70 -20.54 14.25
CA LEU A 17 -16.41 -20.17 15.65
C LEU A 17 -14.91 -20.27 15.94
N THR A 18 -14.37 -19.24 16.57
CA THR A 18 -12.99 -19.22 17.05
C THR A 18 -12.82 -20.16 18.25
N LEU A 19 -11.59 -20.60 18.52
CA LEU A 19 -11.28 -21.41 19.70
C LEU A 19 -11.62 -20.68 21.01
N LYS A 20 -11.55 -19.34 21.00
CA LYS A 20 -11.91 -18.48 22.13
C LYS A 20 -13.41 -18.48 22.40
N GLU A 21 -14.23 -18.41 21.35
CA GLU A 21 -15.70 -18.46 21.48
C GLU A 21 -16.18 -19.84 21.95
N LEU A 22 -15.57 -20.92 21.45
CA LEU A 22 -15.83 -22.28 21.96
C LEU A 22 -15.39 -22.46 23.41
N ALA A 23 -14.27 -21.85 23.80
CA ALA A 23 -13.80 -21.85 25.18
C ALA A 23 -14.78 -21.15 26.13
N GLU A 24 -15.32 -20.00 25.72
CA GLU A 24 -16.30 -19.23 26.48
C GLU A 24 -17.65 -19.97 26.60
N GLN A 25 -18.14 -20.53 25.49
CA GLN A 25 -19.42 -21.25 25.44
C GLN A 25 -19.45 -22.48 26.36
N TYR A 26 -18.34 -23.22 26.44
CA TYR A 26 -18.25 -24.45 27.22
C TYR A 26 -17.55 -24.29 28.57
N GLY A 27 -17.14 -23.07 28.94
CA GLY A 27 -16.44 -22.79 30.19
C GLY A 27 -15.08 -23.48 30.31
N ILE A 28 -14.36 -23.64 29.20
CA ILE A 28 -13.06 -24.31 29.12
C ILE A 28 -11.97 -23.27 28.81
N LYS A 29 -10.74 -23.48 29.26
CA LYS A 29 -9.60 -22.65 28.81
C LYS A 29 -9.32 -22.88 27.32
N ASP A 30 -9.14 -21.80 26.55
CA ASP A 30 -8.74 -21.84 25.13
C ASP A 30 -7.50 -22.70 24.88
N SER A 31 -6.52 -22.66 25.79
CA SER A 31 -5.30 -23.48 25.72
C SER A 31 -5.59 -24.98 25.76
N THR A 32 -6.62 -25.41 26.48
CA THR A 32 -7.03 -26.82 26.55
C THR A 32 -7.64 -27.29 25.23
N ILE A 33 -8.52 -26.47 24.63
CA ILE A 33 -9.11 -26.78 23.32
C ILE A 33 -8.01 -26.81 22.26
N ARG A 34 -7.09 -25.84 22.27
CA ARG A 34 -5.95 -25.76 21.34
C ARG A 34 -5.01 -26.97 21.42
N SER A 35 -4.64 -27.38 22.62
CA SER A 35 -3.80 -28.58 22.84
C SER A 35 -4.45 -29.83 22.29
N ARG A 36 -5.77 -29.97 22.50
CA ARG A 36 -6.53 -31.13 22.06
C ARG A 36 -6.76 -31.16 20.55
N LYS A 37 -7.10 -30.01 19.96
CA LYS A 37 -7.21 -29.80 18.51
C LYS A 37 -5.96 -30.30 17.77
N ASN A 38 -4.78 -30.01 18.33
CA ASN A 38 -3.51 -30.44 17.73
C ASN A 38 -3.23 -31.93 17.94
N ARG A 39 -3.57 -32.48 19.11
CA ARG A 39 -3.39 -33.92 19.42
C ARG A 39 -4.30 -34.82 18.57
N GLU A 40 -5.51 -34.37 18.31
CA GLU A 40 -6.55 -35.12 17.60
C GLU A 40 -6.71 -34.65 16.14
N ASN A 41 -5.82 -33.78 15.67
CA ASN A 41 -5.74 -33.29 14.30
C ASN A 41 -7.07 -32.76 13.74
N TRP A 42 -7.82 -31.98 14.52
CA TRP A 42 -9.09 -31.42 14.06
C TRP A 42 -8.86 -30.46 12.90
N GLN A 43 -9.68 -30.57 11.86
CA GLN A 43 -9.54 -29.79 10.63
C GLN A 43 -10.80 -28.97 10.36
N ARG A 44 -10.63 -27.66 10.17
CA ARG A 44 -11.66 -26.87 9.50
C ARG A 44 -11.53 -27.15 8.01
N GLY A 45 -12.66 -27.37 7.33
CA GLY A 45 -12.71 -27.72 5.91
C GLY A 45 -11.71 -26.91 5.08
N ALA A 46 -11.02 -27.61 4.15
CA ALA A 46 -9.93 -27.15 3.30
C ALA A 46 -9.39 -25.77 3.69
N SER A 47 -8.37 -25.74 4.55
CA SER A 47 -7.54 -24.56 4.71
C SER A 47 -7.19 -24.09 3.30
N THR A 48 -7.78 -22.98 2.87
CA THR A 48 -7.22 -22.18 1.80
C THR A 48 -5.86 -21.79 2.33
N GLN A 49 -4.85 -22.60 2.01
CA GLN A 49 -3.49 -22.12 2.02
C GLN A 49 -3.57 -20.82 1.25
N ARG A 50 -3.26 -19.72 1.93
CA ARG A 50 -2.99 -18.47 1.22
C ARG A 50 -1.79 -18.80 0.36
N ASN A 51 -2.06 -19.25 -0.86
CA ASN A 51 -1.11 -19.24 -1.94
C ASN A 51 -0.82 -17.76 -2.11
N VAL A 52 0.19 -17.28 -1.38
CA VAL A 52 0.88 -16.08 -1.79
C VAL A 52 1.30 -16.39 -3.21
N ALA A 53 0.66 -15.73 -4.18
CA ALA A 53 0.99 -15.91 -5.57
C ALA A 53 2.48 -15.65 -5.67
N THR A 54 3.28 -16.72 -5.77
CA THR A 54 4.67 -16.58 -6.12
C THR A 54 4.60 -16.14 -7.57
N LEU A 55 4.73 -14.83 -7.79
CA LEU A 55 4.87 -14.28 -9.13
C LEU A 55 5.97 -15.11 -9.79
N GLN A 56 5.58 -15.98 -10.72
CA GLN A 56 6.52 -16.75 -11.53
C GLN A 56 7.19 -15.74 -12.45
N HIS A 57 8.21 -15.08 -11.94
CA HIS A 57 9.11 -14.29 -12.75
C HIS A 57 9.74 -15.26 -13.75
N ALA A 58 9.47 -15.03 -15.04
CA ALA A 58 10.06 -15.82 -16.11
C ALA A 58 11.58 -15.89 -15.90
N ALA A 59 12.17 -17.07 -16.09
CA ALA A 59 13.59 -17.28 -15.84
C ALA A 59 14.44 -16.19 -16.54
N PRO A 60 15.47 -15.64 -15.88
CA PRO A 60 16.32 -14.61 -16.46
C PRO A 60 16.86 -15.07 -17.83
N LYS A 61 16.55 -14.32 -18.89
CA LYS A 61 17.06 -14.57 -20.24
C LYS A 61 18.37 -13.81 -20.44
N PHE A 62 19.46 -14.53 -20.65
CA PHE A 62 20.78 -13.95 -20.92
C PHE A 62 20.97 -13.72 -22.43
N SER A 63 21.64 -12.64 -22.82
CA SER A 63 22.09 -12.47 -24.20
C SER A 63 23.30 -13.39 -24.49
N ASP A 64 23.40 -13.90 -25.72
CA ASP A 64 24.52 -14.76 -26.11
C ASP A 64 25.87 -14.02 -26.11
N ASP A 65 25.85 -12.70 -26.29
CA ASP A 65 27.04 -11.82 -26.27
C ASP A 65 27.56 -11.48 -24.86
N SER A 66 26.87 -11.91 -23.79
CA SER A 66 27.20 -11.53 -22.41
C SER A 66 28.58 -12.00 -21.92
N GLN A 67 29.28 -12.86 -22.66
CA GLN A 67 30.56 -13.48 -22.28
C GLN A 67 30.55 -14.05 -20.85
N LEU A 68 29.38 -14.48 -20.36
CA LEU A 68 29.18 -15.10 -19.06
C LEU A 68 29.33 -16.61 -19.19
N THR A 69 30.10 -17.20 -18.28
CA THR A 69 30.19 -18.67 -18.15
C THR A 69 28.88 -19.26 -17.66
N ASP A 70 28.63 -20.54 -17.95
CA ASP A 70 27.42 -21.24 -17.48
C ASP A 70 27.24 -21.18 -15.96
N LYS A 71 28.36 -21.31 -15.21
CA LYS A 71 28.33 -21.16 -13.74
C LYS A 71 27.92 -19.76 -13.30
N GLN A 72 28.36 -18.72 -14.00
CA GLN A 72 27.93 -17.34 -13.72
C GLN A 72 26.46 -17.13 -14.06
N ARG A 73 25.97 -17.69 -15.17
CA ARG A 73 24.54 -17.63 -15.54
C ARG A 73 23.67 -18.30 -14.48
N ILE A 74 24.03 -19.52 -14.04
CA ILE A 74 23.33 -20.23 -12.96
C ILE A 74 23.40 -19.43 -11.65
N PHE A 75 24.57 -18.88 -11.32
CA PHE A 75 24.73 -18.03 -10.14
C PHE A 75 23.76 -16.83 -10.16
N ILE A 76 23.66 -16.12 -11.29
CA ILE A 76 22.75 -14.97 -11.44
C ILE A 76 21.30 -15.41 -11.29
N MET A 77 20.88 -16.49 -11.94
CA MET A 77 19.52 -17.02 -11.84
C MET A 77 19.13 -17.35 -10.40
N GLU A 78 20.04 -18.02 -9.68
CA GLU A 78 19.81 -18.41 -8.31
C GLU A 78 19.88 -17.23 -7.35
N TYR A 79 20.78 -16.27 -7.58
CA TYR A 79 20.90 -15.06 -6.77
C TYR A 79 19.67 -14.16 -6.90
N LEU A 80 19.11 -13.98 -8.11
CA LEU A 80 17.91 -13.17 -8.31
C LEU A 80 16.64 -13.77 -7.68
N ARG A 81 16.66 -15.05 -7.29
CA ARG A 81 15.51 -15.70 -6.64
C ARG A 81 15.31 -15.25 -5.19
N ASP A 82 16.40 -15.09 -4.42
CA ASP A 82 16.32 -14.82 -2.97
C ASP A 82 17.46 -13.95 -2.40
N PHE A 83 18.32 -13.42 -3.27
CA PHE A 83 19.48 -12.59 -2.92
C PHE A 83 20.48 -13.25 -1.97
N ASN A 84 20.51 -14.59 -1.91
CA ASN A 84 21.46 -15.34 -1.08
C ASN A 84 22.72 -15.72 -1.88
N ILE A 85 23.82 -15.01 -1.63
CA ILE A 85 25.10 -15.17 -2.33
C ILE A 85 25.65 -16.60 -2.19
N THR A 86 25.76 -17.12 -0.96
CA THR A 86 26.36 -18.42 -0.69
C THR A 86 25.53 -19.55 -1.30
N ARG A 87 24.20 -19.45 -1.20
CA ARG A 87 23.28 -20.43 -1.79
C ARG A 87 23.37 -20.43 -3.32
N ALA A 88 23.39 -19.25 -3.94
CA ALA A 88 23.56 -19.11 -5.38
C ALA A 88 24.89 -19.70 -5.87
N ALA A 89 25.98 -19.48 -5.12
CA ALA A 89 27.27 -20.08 -5.44
C ALA A 89 27.27 -21.62 -5.35
N MET A 90 26.66 -22.17 -4.30
CA MET A 90 26.53 -23.64 -4.20
C MET A 90 25.70 -24.21 -5.36
N ALA A 91 24.58 -23.58 -5.69
CA ALA A 91 23.70 -24.01 -6.78
C ALA A 91 24.36 -23.89 -8.17
N ALA A 92 25.25 -22.91 -8.36
CA ALA A 92 26.09 -22.75 -9.54
C ALA A 92 27.22 -23.80 -9.67
N GLY A 93 27.34 -24.73 -8.71
CA GLY A 93 28.35 -25.79 -8.74
C GLY A 93 29.74 -25.33 -8.28
N TYR A 94 29.81 -24.31 -7.42
CA TYR A 94 31.03 -23.99 -6.66
C TYR A 94 31.12 -24.87 -5.41
N SER A 95 32.35 -25.15 -4.95
CA SER A 95 32.58 -25.96 -3.75
C SER A 95 31.91 -25.36 -2.53
N LYS A 96 31.18 -26.17 -1.77
CA LYS A 96 30.49 -25.75 -0.54
C LYS A 96 31.42 -25.04 0.45
N ARG A 97 32.68 -25.47 0.54
CA ARG A 97 33.67 -24.89 1.46
C ARG A 97 34.10 -23.47 1.04
N SER A 98 34.08 -23.16 -0.26
CA SER A 98 34.51 -21.86 -0.80
C SER A 98 33.37 -21.00 -1.31
N ALA A 99 32.13 -21.49 -1.29
CA ALA A 99 30.95 -20.86 -1.89
C ALA A 99 30.73 -19.42 -1.40
N HIS A 100 30.99 -19.14 -0.12
CA HIS A 100 30.87 -17.78 0.41
C HIS A 100 31.90 -16.83 -0.24
N VAL A 101 33.16 -17.24 -0.33
CA VAL A 101 34.25 -16.41 -0.90
C VAL A 101 34.07 -16.24 -2.40
N VAL A 102 33.89 -17.35 -3.12
CA VAL A 102 33.72 -17.35 -4.58
C VAL A 102 32.43 -16.66 -4.99
N GLY A 103 31.37 -16.75 -4.19
CA GLY A 103 30.11 -16.04 -4.43
C GLY A 103 30.31 -14.52 -4.38
N TRP A 104 31.04 -14.01 -3.38
CA TRP A 104 31.39 -12.58 -3.30
C TRP A 104 32.28 -12.12 -4.46
N GLU A 105 33.27 -12.94 -4.85
CA GLU A 105 34.12 -12.66 -6.01
C GLU A 105 33.30 -12.63 -7.31
N THR A 106 32.40 -13.60 -7.49
CA THR A 106 31.50 -13.68 -8.65
C THR A 106 30.59 -12.46 -8.72
N LEU A 107 30.06 -11.99 -7.58
CA LEU A 107 29.22 -10.80 -7.51
C LEU A 107 29.99 -9.49 -7.83
N ARG A 108 31.29 -9.43 -7.52
CA ARG A 108 32.15 -8.29 -7.83
C ARG A 108 32.55 -8.22 -9.31
N ASN A 109 32.41 -9.32 -10.05
CA ASN A 109 32.70 -9.32 -11.48
C ASN A 109 31.79 -8.30 -12.20
N PRO A 110 32.35 -7.31 -12.92
CA PRO A 110 31.56 -6.26 -13.56
C PRO A 110 30.49 -6.79 -14.50
N LYS A 111 30.75 -7.90 -15.22
CA LYS A 111 29.81 -8.52 -16.17
C LYS A 111 28.61 -9.11 -15.44
N VAL A 112 28.87 -9.84 -14.35
CA VAL A 112 27.83 -10.44 -13.49
C VAL A 112 26.97 -9.34 -12.85
N ARG A 113 27.62 -8.28 -12.34
CA ARG A 113 26.94 -7.15 -11.72
C ARG A 113 26.05 -6.41 -12.72
N ALA A 114 26.55 -6.14 -13.93
CA ALA A 114 25.79 -5.49 -14.99
C ALA A 114 24.54 -6.32 -15.36
N GLU A 115 24.67 -7.64 -15.46
CA GLU A 115 23.55 -8.50 -15.83
C GLU A 115 22.50 -8.62 -14.72
N ILE A 116 22.93 -8.69 -13.45
CA ILE A 116 22.03 -8.60 -12.29
C ILE A 116 21.27 -7.27 -12.33
N GLN A 117 21.95 -6.17 -12.62
CA GLN A 117 21.34 -4.85 -12.69
C GLN A 117 20.31 -4.75 -13.82
N ARG A 118 20.66 -5.23 -15.03
CA ARG A 118 19.75 -5.31 -16.17
C ARG A 118 18.47 -6.07 -15.84
N HIS A 119 18.59 -7.23 -15.17
CA HIS A 119 17.42 -8.00 -14.76
C HIS A 119 16.61 -7.30 -13.66
N LYS A 120 17.26 -6.63 -12.71
CA LYS A 120 16.55 -5.83 -11.71
C LYS A 120 15.75 -4.71 -12.35
N GLU A 121 16.35 -3.97 -13.28
CA GLU A 121 15.66 -2.91 -14.03
C GLU A 121 14.48 -3.46 -14.83
N MET A 122 14.68 -4.57 -15.55
CA MET A 122 13.61 -5.25 -16.28
C MET A 122 12.46 -5.69 -15.36
N TYR A 123 12.77 -6.23 -14.16
CA TYR A 123 11.73 -6.60 -13.19
C TYR A 123 11.05 -5.37 -12.60
N THR A 124 11.79 -4.33 -12.27
CA THR A 124 11.23 -3.07 -11.76
C THR A 124 10.30 -2.43 -12.79
N GLU A 125 10.69 -2.41 -14.06
CA GLU A 125 9.88 -1.92 -15.18
C GLU A 125 8.65 -2.81 -15.40
N ALA A 126 8.82 -4.13 -15.48
CA ALA A 126 7.71 -5.07 -15.68
C ALA A 126 6.70 -5.08 -14.53
N LEU A 127 7.16 -4.90 -13.29
CA LEU A 127 6.30 -4.76 -12.12
C LEU A 127 5.75 -3.34 -11.95
N GLY A 128 6.21 -2.38 -12.75
CA GLY A 128 5.86 -0.97 -12.61
C GLY A 128 6.28 -0.38 -11.26
N LEU A 129 7.28 -0.94 -10.59
CA LEU A 129 7.75 -0.52 -9.25
C LEU A 129 8.79 0.60 -9.33
N ASP A 130 8.61 1.54 -10.26
CA ASP A 130 9.41 2.76 -10.27
C ASP A 130 9.12 3.58 -9.00
N ILE A 131 10.17 3.99 -8.30
CA ILE A 131 10.07 4.86 -7.12
C ILE A 131 9.30 6.13 -7.48
N GLN A 132 9.47 6.65 -8.70
CA GLN A 132 8.69 7.81 -9.17
C GLN A 132 7.19 7.50 -9.28
N ARG A 133 6.82 6.27 -9.67
CA ARG A 133 5.42 5.85 -9.72
C ARG A 133 4.82 5.72 -8.33
N ILE A 134 5.59 5.19 -7.37
CA ILE A 134 5.17 5.12 -5.96
C ILE A 134 4.96 6.54 -5.40
N ILE A 135 5.89 7.45 -5.68
CA ILE A 135 5.78 8.87 -5.31
C ILE A 135 4.55 9.51 -5.95
N ALA A 136 4.31 9.27 -7.24
CA ALA A 136 3.15 9.79 -7.97
C ALA A 136 1.83 9.32 -7.36
N GLU A 137 1.72 8.04 -6.99
CA GLU A 137 0.51 7.48 -6.36
C GLU A 137 0.23 8.13 -5.00
N TYR A 138 1.25 8.26 -4.15
CA TYR A 138 1.08 8.94 -2.87
C TYR A 138 0.81 10.43 -3.01
N MET A 139 1.39 11.10 -4.01
CA MET A 139 1.04 12.49 -4.31
C MET A 139 -0.43 12.60 -4.73
N LYS A 140 -0.94 11.71 -5.58
CA LYS A 140 -2.35 11.69 -5.97
C LYS A 140 -3.28 11.61 -4.76
N ILE A 141 -2.98 10.74 -3.80
CA ILE A 141 -3.73 10.66 -2.53
C ILE A 141 -3.57 11.93 -1.69
N ALA A 142 -2.35 12.45 -1.57
CA ALA A 142 -2.06 13.61 -0.72
C ALA A 142 -2.74 14.89 -1.24
N PHE A 143 -2.78 15.09 -2.55
CA PHE A 143 -3.37 16.25 -3.19
C PHE A 143 -4.86 16.10 -3.51
N ALA A 144 -5.45 14.93 -3.27
CA ALA A 144 -6.87 14.69 -3.51
C ALA A 144 -7.78 15.70 -2.78
N ASP A 145 -8.76 16.24 -3.51
CA ASP A 145 -9.85 17.04 -2.95
C ASP A 145 -11.16 16.25 -3.03
N ILE A 146 -11.96 16.30 -1.98
CA ILE A 146 -13.27 15.63 -1.95
C ILE A 146 -14.26 16.25 -2.95
N THR A 147 -14.10 17.53 -3.27
CA THR A 147 -14.92 18.26 -4.25
C THR A 147 -14.69 17.79 -5.69
N ASP A 148 -13.61 17.06 -5.96
CA ASP A 148 -13.41 16.39 -7.25
C ASP A 148 -14.36 15.20 -7.44
N PHE A 149 -14.96 14.68 -6.35
CA PHE A 149 -15.76 13.45 -6.36
C PHE A 149 -17.26 13.68 -6.11
N VAL A 150 -17.60 14.72 -5.35
CA VAL A 150 -18.97 14.98 -4.92
C VAL A 150 -19.35 16.45 -5.07
N ASP A 151 -20.61 16.67 -5.41
CA ASP A 151 -21.28 17.95 -5.29
C ASP A 151 -22.16 17.95 -4.04
N PHE A 152 -22.05 18.98 -3.22
CA PHE A 152 -22.82 19.10 -2.00
C PHE A 152 -23.31 20.52 -1.77
N GLY A 153 -24.46 20.65 -1.12
CA GLY A 153 -25.09 21.94 -0.91
C GLY A 153 -26.46 21.81 -0.26
N ARG A 154 -27.29 22.84 -0.44
CA ARG A 154 -28.69 22.85 0.03
C ARG A 154 -29.63 22.83 -1.16
N LYS A 155 -30.66 22.01 -1.09
CA LYS A 155 -31.77 22.01 -2.06
C LYS A 155 -33.10 22.01 -1.33
N GLU A 156 -34.07 22.64 -1.96
CA GLU A 156 -35.44 22.66 -1.49
C GLU A 156 -36.17 21.45 -2.07
N ILE A 157 -36.78 20.63 -1.20
CA ILE A 157 -37.59 19.50 -1.62
C ILE A 157 -39.02 19.70 -1.13
N THR A 158 -39.99 19.23 -1.92
CA THR A 158 -41.39 19.16 -1.50
C THR A 158 -41.57 17.93 -0.63
N VAL A 159 -41.94 18.13 0.65
CA VAL A 159 -42.12 17.07 1.64
C VAL A 159 -43.59 16.69 1.84
N GLY A 160 -44.51 17.41 1.22
CA GLY A 160 -45.93 17.12 1.23
C GLY A 160 -46.76 18.25 0.65
N GLN A 161 -48.08 18.16 0.84
CA GLN A 161 -49.02 19.24 0.61
C GLN A 161 -49.73 19.55 1.93
N ASP A 162 -50.04 20.82 2.17
CA ASP A 162 -50.86 21.21 3.32
C ASP A 162 -52.34 20.86 3.09
N GLY A 163 -53.19 21.15 4.07
CA GLY A 163 -54.64 20.91 4.00
C GLY A 163 -55.35 21.68 2.88
N GLU A 164 -54.68 22.61 2.22
CA GLU A 164 -55.17 23.47 1.14
C GLU A 164 -54.54 23.11 -0.22
N GLY A 165 -53.73 22.03 -0.26
CA GLY A 165 -53.06 21.54 -1.46
C GLY A 165 -51.79 22.30 -1.84
N GLN A 166 -51.31 23.23 -1.02
CA GLN A 166 -50.06 23.95 -1.28
C GLN A 166 -48.85 23.07 -0.93
N PRO A 167 -47.79 23.06 -1.75
CA PRO A 167 -46.60 22.28 -1.48
C PRO A 167 -45.88 22.79 -0.23
N ILE A 168 -45.71 21.91 0.76
CA ILE A 168 -44.84 22.16 1.91
C ILE A 168 -43.43 21.83 1.48
N THR A 169 -42.54 22.82 1.52
CA THR A 169 -41.14 22.66 1.17
C THR A 169 -40.24 22.63 2.39
N GLN A 170 -39.13 21.90 2.28
CA GLN A 170 -38.09 21.82 3.29
C GLN A 170 -36.71 21.93 2.65
N GLN A 171 -35.82 22.73 3.22
CA GLN A 171 -34.41 22.71 2.83
C GLN A 171 -33.70 21.52 3.45
N ILE A 172 -33.03 20.74 2.62
CA ILE A 172 -32.17 19.64 3.03
C ILE A 172 -30.76 19.82 2.49
N ASN A 173 -29.77 19.27 3.19
CA ASN A 173 -28.43 19.11 2.64
C ASN A 173 -28.41 17.94 1.66
N PHE A 174 -27.67 18.06 0.57
CA PHE A 174 -27.46 16.97 -0.38
C PHE A 174 -25.96 16.72 -0.58
N VAL A 175 -25.64 15.50 -0.98
CA VAL A 175 -24.32 15.06 -1.45
C VAL A 175 -24.58 14.11 -2.62
N ASP A 176 -24.27 14.56 -3.82
CA ASP A 176 -24.44 13.82 -5.06
C ASP A 176 -23.05 13.50 -5.65
N PHE A 177 -22.88 12.32 -6.23
CA PHE A 177 -21.61 11.94 -6.86
C PHE A 177 -21.57 12.47 -8.27
N LYS A 178 -20.38 12.90 -8.68
CA LYS A 178 -20.09 13.12 -10.10
C LYS A 178 -20.10 11.80 -10.85
N ASN A 179 -20.29 11.86 -12.16
CA ASN A 179 -20.43 10.65 -12.95
C ASN A 179 -19.10 9.88 -13.01
N ALA A 180 -19.18 8.57 -13.25
CA ALA A 180 -18.01 7.69 -13.21
C ALA A 180 -16.94 8.04 -14.25
N ASP A 181 -17.33 8.67 -15.36
CA ASP A 181 -16.45 9.18 -16.42
C ASP A 181 -15.76 10.51 -16.06
N GLU A 182 -16.23 11.20 -15.01
CA GLU A 182 -15.70 12.47 -14.53
C GLU A 182 -14.76 12.31 -13.32
N VAL A 183 -14.69 11.11 -12.73
CA VAL A 183 -13.98 10.87 -11.46
C VAL A 183 -12.93 9.76 -11.56
N ASP A 184 -11.77 9.99 -10.95
CA ASP A 184 -10.74 8.98 -10.80
C ASP A 184 -10.93 8.20 -9.49
N GLY A 185 -11.74 7.14 -9.55
CA GLY A 185 -12.12 6.35 -8.38
C GLY A 185 -10.99 5.61 -7.66
N ALA A 186 -9.75 5.64 -8.16
CA ALA A 186 -8.63 4.90 -7.58
C ALA A 186 -8.29 5.30 -6.13
N ILE A 187 -8.60 6.55 -5.75
CA ILE A 187 -8.32 7.09 -4.42
C ILE A 187 -9.53 7.04 -3.46
N VAL A 188 -10.66 6.50 -3.92
CA VAL A 188 -11.85 6.33 -3.07
C VAL A 188 -11.69 5.08 -2.21
N SER A 189 -11.74 5.24 -0.89
CA SER A 189 -11.56 4.15 0.07
C SER A 189 -12.90 3.50 0.47
N GLU A 190 -13.98 4.28 0.53
CA GLU A 190 -15.30 3.80 0.92
C GLU A 190 -16.42 4.62 0.27
N ILE A 191 -17.44 3.92 -0.24
CA ILE A 191 -18.73 4.50 -0.66
C ILE A 191 -19.83 3.77 0.11
N LYS A 192 -20.71 4.51 0.80
CA LYS A 192 -21.83 3.94 1.54
C LYS A 192 -23.11 4.72 1.29
N ILE A 193 -24.13 4.05 0.76
CA ILE A 193 -25.48 4.61 0.58
C ILE A 193 -26.32 4.22 1.80
N GLY A 194 -26.77 5.20 2.56
CA GLY A 194 -27.63 5.03 3.72
C GLY A 194 -29.05 5.58 3.48
N LYS A 195 -29.95 5.35 4.45
CA LYS A 195 -31.33 5.86 4.41
C LYS A 195 -31.42 7.39 4.38
N SER A 196 -30.35 8.09 4.80
CA SER A 196 -30.30 9.55 4.94
C SER A 196 -29.31 10.23 3.99
N GLY A 197 -28.78 9.50 3.00
CA GLY A 197 -27.81 10.02 2.03
C GLY A 197 -26.57 9.16 1.89
N THR A 198 -25.56 9.69 1.21
CA THR A 198 -24.37 8.93 0.83
C THR A 198 -23.11 9.44 1.55
N THR A 199 -22.25 8.51 1.96
CA THR A 199 -20.96 8.78 2.59
C THR A 199 -19.83 8.37 1.65
N VAL A 200 -18.83 9.26 1.51
CA VAL A 200 -17.59 9.01 0.77
C VAL A 200 -16.41 9.17 1.70
N LYS A 201 -15.44 8.27 1.59
CA LYS A 201 -14.12 8.45 2.16
C LYS A 201 -13.09 8.30 1.06
N LEU A 202 -12.09 9.19 1.09
CA LEU A 202 -10.89 9.07 0.28
C LEU A 202 -9.82 8.30 1.06
N ALA A 203 -8.75 7.92 0.38
CA ALA A 203 -7.54 7.40 1.00
C ALA A 203 -6.94 8.41 1.98
N ASP A 204 -6.22 7.91 3.01
CA ASP A 204 -5.70 8.76 4.09
C ASP A 204 -4.58 9.68 3.60
N LYS A 205 -4.90 10.97 3.48
CA LYS A 205 -3.98 12.05 3.10
C LYS A 205 -2.77 12.14 4.03
N MET A 206 -2.95 11.96 5.33
CA MET A 206 -1.86 12.07 6.30
C MET A 206 -0.89 10.89 6.19
N GLU A 207 -1.42 9.69 5.97
CA GLU A 207 -0.58 8.52 5.75
C GLU A 207 0.20 8.63 4.44
N ALA A 208 -0.42 9.16 3.37
CA ALA A 208 0.28 9.47 2.14
C ALA A 208 1.43 10.47 2.34
N LEU A 209 1.20 11.55 3.10
CA LEU A 209 2.26 12.52 3.43
C LEU A 209 3.44 11.90 4.21
N LYS A 210 3.17 11.01 5.16
CA LYS A 210 4.24 10.27 5.88
C LYS A 210 5.01 9.35 4.94
N MET A 211 4.34 8.71 3.99
CA MET A 211 5.00 7.87 3.00
C MET A 211 5.87 8.71 2.06
N LEU A 212 5.39 9.87 1.63
CA LEU A 212 6.16 10.84 0.83
C LEU A 212 7.43 11.30 1.57
N ASP A 213 7.39 11.50 2.89
CA ASP A 213 8.58 11.81 3.68
C ASP A 213 9.65 10.72 3.63
N ARG A 214 9.25 9.43 3.63
CA ARG A 214 10.19 8.32 3.49
C ARG A 214 10.88 8.29 2.13
N TYR A 215 10.22 8.81 1.10
CA TYR A 215 10.75 8.88 -0.26
C TYR A 215 11.32 10.25 -0.64
N ALA A 216 11.42 11.20 0.30
CA ALA A 216 11.87 12.57 0.02
C ALA A 216 13.24 12.64 -0.68
N GLY A 217 14.15 11.70 -0.39
CA GLY A 217 15.46 11.62 -1.04
C GLY A 217 15.43 11.30 -2.54
N TYR A 218 14.31 10.78 -3.05
CA TYR A 218 14.11 10.43 -4.45
C TYR A 218 13.19 11.43 -5.19
N MET A 219 12.72 12.47 -4.50
CA MET A 219 11.88 13.50 -5.08
C MET A 219 12.71 14.59 -5.76
N THR A 220 12.14 15.15 -6.84
CA THR A 220 12.62 16.42 -7.42
C THR A 220 12.40 17.58 -6.45
N GLU A 221 13.14 18.68 -6.61
CA GLU A 221 12.96 19.88 -5.79
C GLU A 221 11.55 20.47 -5.93
N GLU A 222 10.95 20.39 -7.12
CA GLU A 222 9.56 20.80 -7.34
C GLU A 222 8.57 19.96 -6.53
N GLN A 223 8.71 18.62 -6.55
CA GLN A 223 7.85 17.72 -5.76
C GLN A 223 7.98 18.00 -4.26
N LYS A 224 9.20 18.23 -3.76
CA LYS A 224 9.45 18.60 -2.35
C LYS A 224 8.76 19.91 -1.99
N ALA A 225 8.89 20.94 -2.84
CA ALA A 225 8.25 22.23 -2.61
C ALA A 225 6.72 22.11 -2.57
N ARG A 226 6.13 21.34 -3.49
CA ARG A 226 4.69 21.07 -3.50
C ARG A 226 4.23 20.36 -2.22
N VAL A 227 4.95 19.34 -1.76
CA VAL A 227 4.63 18.62 -0.52
C VAL A 227 4.75 19.55 0.70
N ALA A 228 5.76 20.42 0.74
CA ALA A 228 5.92 21.40 1.81
C ALA A 228 4.74 22.40 1.87
N VAL A 229 4.30 22.91 0.72
CA VAL A 229 3.11 23.78 0.62
C VAL A 229 1.84 23.04 1.05
N LEU A 230 1.70 21.76 0.71
CA LEU A 230 0.54 20.98 1.15
C LEU A 230 0.56 20.78 2.67
N LYS A 231 1.72 20.47 3.25
CA LYS A 231 1.90 20.32 4.70
C LYS A 231 1.58 21.58 5.48
N SER A 232 1.90 22.78 4.96
CA SER A 232 1.53 24.03 5.63
C SER A 232 0.02 24.27 5.64
N LYS A 233 -0.71 23.76 4.64
CA LYS A 233 -2.18 23.88 4.55
C LYS A 233 -2.93 22.81 5.33
N VAL A 234 -2.31 21.67 5.57
CA VAL A 234 -2.90 20.59 6.37
C VAL A 234 -2.71 20.94 7.85
N PRO A 235 -3.80 21.12 8.62
CA PRO A 235 -3.67 21.36 10.04
C PRO A 235 -3.02 20.13 10.69
N ASP A 236 -1.86 20.33 11.32
CA ASP A 236 -1.28 19.32 12.21
C ASP A 236 -2.33 18.96 13.25
N LYS A 237 -2.51 17.65 13.50
CA LYS A 237 -3.40 17.19 14.58
C LYS A 237 -2.99 17.75 15.96
N ASP A 238 -1.79 18.33 16.09
CA ASP A 238 -1.22 18.81 17.35
C ASP A 238 -0.85 20.31 17.40
N GLY A 239 -1.31 21.18 16.47
CA GLY A 239 -0.98 22.61 16.63
C GLY A 239 -1.45 23.55 15.52
N PHE A 240 -2.70 24.00 15.59
CA PHE A 240 -3.21 25.08 14.73
C PHE A 240 -2.79 26.46 15.30
N ASN A 241 -1.84 27.14 14.66
CA ASN A 241 -1.58 28.57 14.90
C ASN A 241 -1.69 29.38 13.59
N PRO A 242 -2.88 29.90 13.24
CA PRO A 242 -3.14 30.63 12.00
C PRO A 242 -2.37 31.94 11.90
N SER A 243 -1.89 32.49 13.01
CA SER A 243 -1.16 33.77 13.04
C SER A 243 0.24 33.65 12.45
N ALA A 244 0.89 32.49 12.58
CA ALA A 244 2.25 32.29 12.08
C ALA A 244 2.31 32.23 10.54
N GLN A 245 1.24 31.76 9.91
CA GLN A 245 1.17 31.64 8.44
C GLN A 245 0.96 32.99 7.75
N ILE A 246 0.20 33.90 8.35
CA ILE A 246 0.00 35.25 7.81
C ILE A 246 1.32 36.02 7.80
N VAL A 247 2.14 35.85 8.85
CA VAL A 247 3.46 36.50 8.95
C VAL A 247 4.45 35.94 7.94
N ALA A 248 4.52 34.61 7.79
CA ALA A 248 5.42 33.97 6.81
C ALA A 248 5.06 34.32 5.35
N LEU A 249 3.77 34.45 5.05
CA LEU A 249 3.29 34.86 3.72
C LEU A 249 3.61 36.34 3.44
N ALA A 250 3.47 37.21 4.45
CA ALA A 250 3.80 38.62 4.33
C ALA A 250 5.31 38.85 4.11
N ASP A 251 6.17 38.09 4.79
CA ASP A 251 7.63 38.19 4.62
C ASP A 251 8.09 37.72 3.23
N MET A 252 7.48 36.66 2.68
CA MET A 252 7.77 36.18 1.33
C MET A 252 7.34 37.16 0.23
N ILE A 253 6.22 37.87 0.42
CA ILE A 253 5.73 38.87 -0.55
C ILE A 253 6.60 40.13 -0.50
N ASN A 254 7.06 40.53 0.69
CA ASN A 254 7.81 41.76 0.88
C ASN A 254 9.32 41.62 0.61
N ASN A 255 9.86 40.40 0.52
CA ASN A 255 11.28 40.18 0.24
C ASN A 255 11.49 39.02 -0.74
N PRO A 256 11.17 39.21 -2.04
CA PRO A 256 11.37 38.18 -3.05
C PRO A 256 12.87 37.86 -3.20
N VAL A 257 13.23 36.58 -3.04
CA VAL A 257 14.62 36.11 -3.20
C VAL A 257 15.05 36.32 -4.65
N ALA A 258 16.16 37.04 -4.86
CA ALA A 258 16.69 37.29 -6.19
C ALA A 258 17.04 35.98 -6.91
N GLU A 259 16.59 35.85 -8.16
CA GLU A 259 16.92 34.77 -9.08
C GLU A 259 18.45 34.69 -9.22
N ARG A 260 19.06 33.56 -8.83
CA ARG A 260 20.48 33.33 -9.10
C ARG A 260 20.64 33.12 -10.60
N VAL A 261 21.27 34.09 -11.26
CA VAL A 261 21.88 33.89 -12.57
C VAL A 261 22.89 32.76 -12.42
N MET A 262 22.66 31.65 -13.13
CA MET A 262 23.68 30.62 -13.27
C MET A 262 24.69 31.15 -14.28
N ASP A 263 25.90 31.43 -13.82
CA ASP A 263 27.03 31.64 -14.72
C ASP A 263 27.38 30.28 -15.35
N ASP A 264 27.28 30.20 -16.67
CA ASP A 264 27.76 29.07 -17.47
C ASP A 264 29.29 29.11 -17.51
N ASP A 265 29.94 28.20 -16.77
CA ASP A 265 31.34 27.79 -16.97
C ASP A 265 31.48 26.25 -16.84
#